data_AF-A0A127T1L2-F1
#
_entry.id   AF-A0A127T1L2-F1
#
_cell.length_a   1.000
_cell.length_b   1.000
_cell.length_c   1.000
_cell.angle_alpha   90.00
_cell.angle_beta   90.00
_cell.angle_gamma   90.00
#
_symmetry.space_group_name_H-M   'P 1'
#
loop_
_entity.id
_entity.type
_entity.pdbx_description
1 polymer ?
#
loop_
_entity_poly.entity_id
_entity_poly.type
_entity_poly.pdbx_seq_one_letter_code
_entity_poly.pdbx_strand_id
1 'polypeptide(L)'
;YQLGAKLIEFGARALESTSLYEIALPVLQRLARYTLDTVHLGIVEGDEVLYLEKINSQRGLEMRSRPGHRMPLAITGIGKALILNRTEEEWRTLFKTCGDETKLGTFI
;
A
#
# COMPACT_ATOMS: atom_id res chain seq x y z
N TYR A 1 -2.19 0.29 -25.18
CA TYR A 1 -1.45 1.48 -24.72
C TYR A 1 -0.20 1.04 -23.98
N GLN A 2 0.93 1.69 -24.20
CA GLN A 2 2.20 1.43 -23.51
C GLN A 2 2.67 2.72 -22.82
N LEU A 3 3.46 2.57 -21.76
CA LEU A 3 4.09 3.73 -21.11
C LEU A 3 5.10 4.36 -22.08
N GLY A 4 4.97 5.66 -22.32
CA GLY A 4 5.89 6.40 -23.19
C GLY A 4 7.21 6.72 -22.49
N ALA A 5 8.24 7.02 -23.29
CA ALA A 5 9.60 7.30 -22.80
C ALA A 5 9.64 8.37 -21.69
N LYS A 6 8.74 9.36 -21.71
CA LYS A 6 8.70 10.42 -20.70
C LYS A 6 8.33 9.92 -19.30
N LEU A 7 7.45 8.91 -19.21
CA LEU A 7 7.08 8.32 -17.93
C LEU A 7 8.22 7.44 -17.37
N ILE A 8 8.95 6.76 -18.25
CA ILE A 8 10.15 6.01 -17.88
C ILE A 8 11.22 6.96 -17.33
N GLU A 9 11.41 8.13 -17.95
CA GLU A 9 12.36 9.16 -17.50
C GLU A 9 12.00 9.68 -16.10
N PHE A 10 10.72 9.94 -15.82
CA PHE A 10 10.28 10.34 -14.48
C PHE A 10 10.44 9.22 -13.45
N GLY A 11 10.15 7.97 -13.82
CA GLY A 11 10.39 6.81 -12.97
C GLY A 11 11.86 6.65 -12.60
N ALA A 12 12.77 6.79 -13.58
CA ALA A 12 14.21 6.72 -13.35
C ALA A 12 14.69 7.81 -12.38
N ARG A 13 14.25 9.07 -12.56
CA ARG A 13 14.60 10.17 -11.64
C ARG A 13 14.03 9.97 -10.23
N ALA A 14 12.85 9.37 -10.10
CA ALA A 14 12.28 9.02 -8.80
C ALA A 14 13.11 7.93 -8.09
N LEU A 15 13.81 7.08 -8.84
CA LEU A 15 14.72 6.06 -8.31
C LEU A 15 16.12 6.62 -7.94
N GLU A 16 16.53 7.78 -8.46
CA GLU A 16 17.84 8.39 -8.15
C GLU A 16 17.94 8.95 -6.71
N SER A 17 16.81 9.24 -6.07
CA SER A 17 16.77 9.46 -4.62
C SER A 17 16.71 8.12 -3.88
N THR A 18 17.48 7.94 -2.79
CA THR A 18 17.33 6.74 -1.94
C THR A 18 15.89 6.63 -1.51
N SER A 19 15.18 5.70 -2.13
CA SER A 19 13.74 5.60 -1.98
C SER A 19 13.44 4.87 -0.68
N LEU A 20 12.32 5.22 -0.02
CA LEU A 20 11.79 4.47 1.13
C LEU A 20 11.73 2.96 0.81
N TYR A 21 11.42 2.63 -0.45
CA TYR A 21 11.39 1.26 -0.96
C TYR A 21 12.74 0.55 -0.81
N GLU A 22 13.85 1.15 -1.26
CA GLU A 22 15.19 0.55 -1.19
C GLU A 22 15.62 0.27 0.26
N ILE A 23 15.29 1.19 1.17
CA ILE A 23 15.59 1.04 2.60
C ILE A 23 14.71 -0.06 3.22
N ALA A 24 13.43 -0.12 2.87
CA ALA A 24 12.47 -1.04 3.45
C ALA A 24 12.65 -2.48 2.93
N LEU A 25 13.02 -2.66 1.65
CA LEU A 25 13.01 -3.97 1.00
C LEU A 25 13.78 -5.07 1.75
N PRO A 26 15.02 -4.84 2.24
CA PRO A 26 15.74 -5.85 3.03
C PRO A 26 15.03 -6.22 4.33
N VAL A 27 14.33 -5.27 4.97
CA VAL A 27 13.54 -5.50 6.20
C VAL A 27 12.33 -6.37 5.87
N LEU A 28 11.59 -6.03 4.81
CA LEU A 28 10.41 -6.76 4.38
C LEU A 28 10.75 -8.22 4.02
N GLN A 29 11.84 -8.43 3.28
CA GLN A 29 12.32 -9.77 2.93
C GLN A 29 12.74 -10.60 4.14
N ARG A 30 13.36 -9.99 5.16
CA ARG A 30 13.66 -10.69 6.41
C ARG A 30 12.38 -11.06 7.15
N LEU A 31 11.43 -10.13 7.25
CA LEU A 31 10.15 -10.38 7.90
C LEU A 31 9.37 -11.50 7.20
N ALA A 32 9.25 -11.45 5.88
CA ALA A 32 8.55 -12.47 5.09
C ALA A 32 9.19 -13.86 5.22
N ARG A 33 10.53 -13.94 5.26
CA ARG A 33 11.24 -15.21 5.50
C ARG A 33 11.01 -15.74 6.92
N TYR A 34 10.92 -14.86 7.90
CA TYR A 34 10.71 -15.24 9.29
C TYR A 34 9.26 -15.68 9.56
N THR A 35 8.28 -14.95 9.03
CA THR A 35 6.86 -15.19 9.28
C THR A 35 6.22 -16.13 8.28
N LEU A 36 6.79 -16.31 7.08
CA LEU A 36 6.18 -16.99 5.92
C LEU A 36 4.82 -16.40 5.48
N ASP A 37 4.46 -15.22 5.98
CA ASP A 37 3.24 -14.48 5.65
C ASP A 37 3.43 -13.52 4.49
N THR A 38 2.29 -13.05 3.96
CA THR A 38 2.29 -11.93 3.02
C THR A 38 2.69 -10.66 3.76
N VAL A 39 3.72 -9.98 3.27
CA VAL A 39 4.21 -8.71 3.81
C VAL A 39 3.93 -7.60 2.78
N HIS A 40 3.35 -6.50 3.24
CA HIS A 40 3.03 -5.34 2.41
C HIS A 40 3.86 -4.13 2.82
N LEU A 41 4.27 -3.35 1.84
CA LEU A 41 4.71 -1.97 2.04
C LEU A 41 3.68 -1.06 1.40
N GLY A 42 3.27 -0.02 2.13
CA GLY A 42 2.36 0.99 1.62
C GLY A 42 2.59 2.32 2.31
N ILE A 43 2.13 3.37 1.64
CA ILE A 43 2.15 4.74 2.14
C ILE A 43 0.74 5.29 2.16
N VAL A 44 0.52 6.31 2.98
CA VAL A 44 -0.74 7.04 2.99
C VAL A 44 -0.75 8.06 1.86
N GLU A 45 -1.79 8.03 1.04
CA GLU A 45 -2.03 8.99 -0.02
C GLU A 45 -3.49 9.47 0.04
N GLY A 46 -3.71 10.65 0.61
CA GLY A 46 -5.05 11.12 0.98
C GLY A 46 -5.71 10.18 2.00
N ASP A 47 -6.87 9.65 1.64
CA ASP A 47 -7.67 8.72 2.45
C ASP A 47 -7.43 7.24 2.07
N GLU A 48 -6.44 6.98 1.22
CA GLU A 48 -6.11 5.65 0.68
C GLU A 48 -4.71 5.21 1.09
N VAL A 49 -4.49 3.90 1.14
CA VAL A 49 -3.17 3.30 1.11
C VAL A 49 -2.77 3.06 -0.33
N LEU A 50 -1.61 3.57 -0.74
CA LEU A 50 -0.94 3.16 -1.98
C LEU A 50 0.02 2.03 -1.66
N TYR A 51 -0.17 0.87 -2.29
CA TYR A 51 0.73 -0.27 -2.13
C TYR A 51 2.00 -0.06 -2.96
N LEU A 52 3.17 -0.10 -2.31
CA LEU A 52 4.46 0.01 -2.97
C LEU A 52 5.10 -1.36 -3.22
N GLU A 53 4.91 -2.32 -2.33
CA GLU A 53 5.46 -3.68 -2.45
C GLU A 53 4.54 -4.71 -1.81
N LYS A 54 4.58 -5.94 -2.33
CA LYS A 54 3.96 -7.11 -1.74
C LYS A 54 4.84 -8.34 -1.94
N ILE A 55 5.31 -8.89 -0.84
CA ILE A 55 5.95 -10.21 -0.82
C ILE A 55 4.87 -11.24 -0.48
N ASN A 56 4.61 -12.18 -1.39
CA ASN A 56 3.57 -13.19 -1.22
C ASN A 56 3.93 -14.20 -0.12
N SER A 57 2.90 -14.66 0.61
CA SER A 57 3.03 -15.75 1.57
C SER A 57 3.50 -17.05 0.92
N GLN A 58 4.24 -17.85 1.68
CA GLN A 58 4.59 -19.23 1.31
C GLN A 58 3.61 -20.27 1.87
N ARG A 59 2.55 -19.83 2.57
CA ARG A 59 1.54 -20.70 3.20
C ARG A 59 0.22 -20.82 2.44
N GLY A 60 0.15 -20.28 1.23
CA GLY A 60 -1.03 -20.41 0.34
C GLY A 60 -2.15 -19.39 0.55
N LEU A 61 -2.06 -18.50 1.55
CA LEU A 61 -3.00 -17.38 1.68
C LEU A 61 -2.59 -16.25 0.72
N GLU A 62 -3.39 -16.05 -0.33
CA GLU A 62 -3.16 -14.99 -1.32
C GLU A 62 -4.06 -13.77 -1.08
N MET A 63 -3.43 -12.62 -0.91
CA MET A 63 -4.14 -11.33 -0.90
C MET A 63 -4.26 -10.81 -2.34
N ARG A 64 -5.39 -10.20 -2.73
CA ARG A 64 -5.57 -9.66 -4.09
C ARG A 64 -4.82 -8.34 -4.35
N SER A 65 -4.24 -7.73 -3.31
CA SER A 65 -3.41 -6.52 -3.38
C SER A 65 -2.20 -6.71 -4.30
N ARG A 66 -1.78 -5.62 -4.95
CA ARG A 66 -0.61 -5.54 -5.85
C ARG A 66 0.01 -4.14 -5.77
N PRO A 67 1.33 -4.01 -6.02
CA PRO A 67 1.96 -2.69 -6.15
C PRO A 67 1.21 -1.78 -7.12
N GLY A 68 1.07 -0.50 -6.76
CA GLY A 68 0.29 0.49 -7.50
C GLY A 68 -1.22 0.47 -7.24
N HIS A 69 -1.77 -0.56 -6.59
CA HIS A 69 -3.17 -0.54 -6.16
C HIS A 69 -3.37 0.49 -5.04
N ARG A 70 -4.60 0.99 -4.97
CA ARG A 70 -5.08 1.83 -3.87
C ARG A 70 -6.25 1.17 -3.18
N MET A 71 -6.32 1.33 -1.86
CA MET A 71 -7.45 0.86 -1.06
C MET A 71 -7.75 1.88 0.04
N PRO A 72 -8.99 2.03 0.51
CA PRO A 72 -9.28 2.95 1.62
C PRO A 72 -8.53 2.55 2.90
N LEU A 73 -7.99 3.55 3.63
CA LEU A 73 -7.22 3.30 4.85
C LEU A 73 -8.04 2.59 5.93
N ALA A 74 -9.27 3.04 6.13
CA ALA A 74 -10.12 2.64 7.24
C ALA A 74 -10.53 1.16 7.25
N ILE A 75 -10.50 0.48 6.09
CA ILE A 75 -10.96 -0.91 5.94
C ILE A 75 -9.84 -1.91 5.72
N THR A 76 -8.59 -1.46 5.61
CA THR A 76 -7.44 -2.35 5.44
C THR A 76 -6.62 -2.46 6.72
N GLY A 77 -6.01 -3.63 6.98
CA GLY A 77 -5.15 -3.81 8.15
C GLY A 77 -3.93 -2.87 8.13
N ILE A 78 -3.30 -2.73 6.96
CA ILE A 78 -2.18 -1.80 6.75
C ILE A 78 -2.63 -0.33 6.93
N GLY A 79 -3.79 0.05 6.38
CA GLY A 79 -4.28 1.42 6.48
C GLY A 79 -4.56 1.82 7.93
N LYS A 80 -5.19 0.93 8.71
CA LYS A 80 -5.36 1.12 10.16
C LYS A 80 -4.02 1.28 10.88
N ALA A 81 -3.02 0.45 10.56
CA ALA A 81 -1.68 0.56 11.16
C ALA A 81 -1.00 1.91 10.84
N LEU A 82 -1.17 2.43 9.62
CA LEU A 82 -0.60 3.69 9.16
C LEU A 82 -1.22 4.94 9.81
N ILE A 83 -2.43 4.83 10.34
CA ILE A 83 -3.16 5.97 10.95
C ILE A 83 -3.23 5.89 12.47
N LEU A 84 -2.50 4.97 13.12
CA LEU A 84 -2.56 4.75 14.58
C LEU A 84 -2.25 5.99 15.43
N ASN A 85 -1.50 6.94 14.88
CA ASN A 85 -1.12 8.18 15.56
C ASN A 85 -2.02 9.39 15.23
N ARG A 86 -3.08 9.20 14.44
CA ARG A 86 -4.06 10.25 14.12
C ARG A 86 -5.08 10.44 15.24
N THR A 87 -5.80 11.57 15.22
CA THR A 87 -6.83 11.85 16.22
C THR A 87 -8.10 11.05 15.96
N GLU A 88 -8.95 10.96 16.99
CA GLU A 88 -10.23 10.27 16.88
C GLU A 88 -11.16 10.93 15.85
N GLU A 89 -11.12 12.26 15.73
CA GLU A 89 -11.89 13.02 14.73
C GLU A 89 -11.48 12.66 13.30
N GLU A 90 -10.16 12.53 13.06
CA GLU A 90 -9.63 12.11 11.76
C GLU A 90 -10.09 10.68 11.43
N TRP A 91 -10.04 9.76 12.39
CA TRP A 91 -10.56 8.40 12.20
C TRP A 91 -12.05 8.42 11.86
N ARG A 92 -12.87 9.14 12.64
CA ARG A 92 -14.32 9.26 12.40
C ARG A 92 -14.63 9.76 11.00
N THR A 93 -13.82 10.70 10.50
CA THR A 93 -13.96 11.22 9.13
C THR A 93 -13.63 10.13 8.10
N LEU A 94 -12.48 9.46 8.23
CA LEU A 94 -12.07 8.37 7.34
C LEU A 94 -13.07 7.21 7.29
N PHE A 95 -13.63 6.81 8.44
CA PHE A 95 -14.62 5.74 8.52
C PHE A 95 -15.96 6.11 7.88
N LYS A 96 -16.39 7.39 7.94
CA LYS A 96 -17.60 7.86 7.25
C LYS A 96 -17.43 7.84 5.75
N THR A 97 -16.32 8.40 5.24
CA THR A 97 -16.04 8.50 3.79
C THR A 97 -15.88 7.13 3.12
N CYS A 98 -15.47 6.11 3.88
CA CYS A 98 -15.32 4.75 3.37
C CYS A 98 -16.64 3.97 3.27
N GLY A 99 -17.69 4.39 3.98
CA GLY A 99 -19.01 3.75 3.97
C GLY A 99 -19.83 3.98 2.69
N ASP A 100 -19.42 4.92 1.83
CA ASP A 100 -20.04 5.12 0.53
C ASP A 100 -19.66 3.98 -0.43
N GLU A 101 -20.62 3.08 -0.68
CA GLU A 101 -20.49 1.84 -1.49
C GLU A 101 -19.87 2.07 -2.88
N THR A 102 -19.97 3.28 -3.42
CA THR A 102 -19.42 3.69 -4.72
C THR A 102 -17.90 3.49 -4.84
N LYS A 103 -17.15 3.54 -3.73
CA LYS A 103 -15.69 3.31 -3.75
C LYS A 103 -15.32 1.83 -3.68
N LEU A 104 -16.12 0.97 -3.05
CA LEU A 104 -15.80 -0.44 -2.84
C LEU A 104 -15.93 -1.29 -4.11
N GLY A 105 -16.90 -0.97 -4.97
CA GLY A 105 -17.19 -1.73 -6.20
C GLY A 105 -16.10 -1.65 -7.29
N THR A 106 -15.13 -0.74 -7.17
CA THR A 106 -14.04 -0.58 -8.15
C THR A 106 -12.85 -1.51 -7.88
N PHE A 107 -12.81 -2.18 -6.73
CA PHE A 107 -11.62 -2.91 -6.26
C PHE A 107 -11.81 -4.44 -6.14
N ILE A 108 -12.95 -4.98 -6.60
CA ILE A 108 -13.25 -6.43 -6.63
C ILE A 108 -13.24 -6.92 -8.07
#